data_AF-A0A0F3GWQ5-F1
#
_entry.id   AF-A0A0F3GWQ5-F1
#
_cell.length_a   1.000
_cell.length_b   1.000
_cell.length_c   1.000
_cell.angle_alpha   90.00
_cell.angle_beta   90.00
_cell.angle_gamma   90.00
#
_symmetry.space_group_name_H-M   'P 1'
#
loop_
_entity.id
_entity.type
_entity.pdbx_description
1 polymer ?
#
loop_
_entity_poly.entity_id
_entity_poly.type
_entity_poly.pdbx_seq_one_letter_code
_entity_poly.pdbx_strand_id
1 'polypeptide(L)'
;MAQNKGTDLHIAKQLNAFFPVVQSKFTRKILTQNNVLFVEKNKLYYILGYSAESFANMFNENTRRPMEKGLLSSREDDGITIIQAIIGTIVKRPKNFGEYICFSIPGIPVDNPAFVAGYESIIKMYLGGLGYTPISINEALAIVMEELVNDNFTGIGISMGGGMCNVCLSYLSVPVITFSIQKGGDYIDAMVSRDIGEPATKIKVTKEEALDLSVLPKNRMETALQVYYMDLINTLVENIRRVISSSDNIPKIAAPIPIVLSGGTAMPKGFKDKFDEILRRSNMPIDISEVRMAKDPLNTTAKGALKMAMTVES
;
A
#
# COMPACT_ATOMS: atom_id res chain seq x y z
N MET A 1 -6.23 -0.66 9.82
CA MET A 1 -5.73 -0.42 11.19
C MET A 1 -5.54 -1.75 11.87
N ALA A 2 -4.35 -2.01 12.41
CA ALA A 2 -4.11 -3.10 13.34
C ALA A 2 -4.18 -2.56 14.78
N GLN A 3 -4.76 -3.30 15.70
CA GLN A 3 -4.92 -2.94 17.10
C GLN A 3 -4.58 -4.12 18.00
N ASN A 4 -3.81 -3.87 19.05
CA ASN A 4 -3.61 -4.84 20.12
C ASN A 4 -4.81 -4.76 21.09
N LYS A 5 -5.56 -5.86 21.25
CA LYS A 5 -6.64 -6.00 22.24
C LYS A 5 -6.29 -7.07 23.28
N GLY A 6 -5.08 -6.99 23.85
CA GLY A 6 -4.59 -7.95 24.85
C GLY A 6 -3.89 -9.13 24.17
N THR A 7 -4.53 -10.30 24.16
CA THR A 7 -3.98 -11.48 23.46
C THR A 7 -4.31 -11.51 21.97
N ASP A 8 -5.29 -10.72 21.54
CA ASP A 8 -5.83 -10.77 20.19
C ASP A 8 -5.44 -9.56 19.35
N LEU A 9 -4.98 -9.84 18.13
CA LEU A 9 -4.74 -8.84 17.10
C LEU A 9 -6.04 -8.57 16.33
N HIS A 10 -6.56 -7.35 16.41
CA HIS A 10 -7.73 -6.93 15.65
C HIS A 10 -7.34 -6.12 14.43
N ILE A 11 -7.89 -6.46 13.25
CA ILE A 11 -7.63 -5.76 11.99
C ILE A 11 -8.93 -5.20 11.43
N ALA A 12 -8.98 -3.88 11.26
CA ALA A 12 -10.05 -3.17 10.56
C ALA A 12 -9.55 -2.63 9.22
N LYS A 13 -10.35 -2.79 8.15
CA LYS A 13 -10.04 -2.32 6.79
C LYS A 13 -11.16 -1.46 6.24
N GLN A 14 -10.79 -0.56 5.35
CA GLN A 14 -11.72 0.20 4.54
C GLN A 14 -11.11 0.43 3.16
N LEU A 15 -11.95 0.45 2.13
CA LEU A 15 -11.50 0.69 0.76
C LEU A 15 -11.12 2.17 0.56
N ASN A 16 -10.04 2.41 -0.18
CA ASN A 16 -9.64 3.74 -0.65
C ASN A 16 -10.51 4.14 -1.85
N ALA A 17 -11.80 4.34 -1.62
CA ALA A 17 -12.77 4.67 -2.66
C ALA A 17 -13.88 5.58 -2.13
N PHE A 18 -14.47 6.35 -3.02
CA PHE A 18 -15.69 7.10 -2.75
C PHE A 18 -16.55 7.27 -4.00
N PHE A 19 -17.83 7.59 -3.79
CA PHE A 19 -18.80 7.86 -4.86
C PHE A 19 -19.69 9.05 -4.50
N PRO A 20 -19.71 10.15 -5.29
CA PRO A 20 -20.54 11.31 -5.01
C PRO A 20 -21.98 11.08 -5.48
N VAL A 21 -22.95 11.45 -4.64
CA VAL A 21 -24.38 11.49 -5.01
C VAL A 21 -24.99 12.84 -4.66
N VAL A 22 -25.96 13.29 -5.44
CA VAL A 22 -26.66 14.56 -5.22
C VAL A 22 -27.42 14.53 -3.88
N GLN A 23 -27.28 15.60 -3.11
CA GLN A 23 -28.01 15.73 -1.84
C GLN A 23 -29.51 15.85 -2.07
N SER A 24 -30.26 15.04 -1.33
CA SER A 24 -31.68 15.23 -1.11
C SER A 24 -32.07 14.64 0.25
N LYS A 25 -33.20 15.11 0.82
CA LYS A 25 -33.76 14.53 2.06
C LYS A 25 -34.02 13.02 1.90
N PHE A 26 -34.43 12.60 0.70
CA PHE A 26 -34.67 11.20 0.36
C PHE A 26 -33.37 10.40 0.35
N THR A 27 -32.33 10.90 -0.34
CA THR A 27 -31.00 10.28 -0.39
C THR A 27 -30.43 10.10 1.02
N ARG A 28 -30.47 11.15 1.86
CA ARG A 28 -29.98 11.08 3.24
C ARG A 28 -30.70 9.99 4.04
N LYS A 29 -32.03 9.91 3.92
CA LYS A 29 -32.84 8.91 4.63
C LYS A 29 -32.42 7.49 4.22
N ILE A 30 -32.24 7.24 2.91
CA ILE A 30 -31.79 5.93 2.40
C ILE A 30 -30.40 5.58 2.94
N LEU A 31 -29.44 6.50 2.84
CA LEU A 31 -28.07 6.25 3.28
C LEU A 31 -28.03 5.93 4.79
N THR A 32 -28.73 6.71 5.62
CA THR A 32 -28.81 6.46 7.06
C THR A 32 -29.51 5.14 7.38
N GLN A 33 -30.64 4.83 6.74
CA GLN A 33 -31.39 3.59 6.99
C GLN A 33 -30.60 2.33 6.65
N ASN A 34 -29.71 2.42 5.66
CA ASN A 34 -28.88 1.29 5.22
C ASN A 34 -27.48 1.30 5.86
N ASN A 35 -27.23 2.13 6.87
CA ASN A 35 -25.93 2.29 7.53
C ASN A 35 -24.77 2.56 6.55
N VAL A 36 -25.06 3.26 5.45
CA VAL A 36 -24.05 3.64 4.46
C VAL A 36 -23.22 4.79 5.04
N LEU A 37 -21.90 4.64 5.00
CA LEU A 37 -20.97 5.66 5.46
C LEU A 37 -20.82 6.75 4.39
N PHE A 38 -21.09 8.01 4.76
CA PHE A 38 -20.96 9.14 3.86
C PHE A 38 -20.48 10.42 4.58
N VAL A 39 -19.89 11.34 3.83
CA VAL A 39 -19.62 12.72 4.27
C VAL A 39 -20.41 13.71 3.43
N GLU A 40 -20.97 14.73 4.08
CA GLU A 40 -21.73 15.79 3.44
C GLU A 40 -20.83 16.99 3.14
N LYS A 41 -20.71 17.39 1.87
CA LYS A 41 -19.95 18.59 1.47
C LYS A 41 -20.40 19.07 0.09
N ASN A 42 -20.41 20.40 -0.13
CA ASN A 42 -20.67 21.01 -1.45
C ASN A 42 -21.95 20.52 -2.16
N LYS A 43 -23.06 20.36 -1.43
CA LYS A 43 -24.35 19.84 -1.96
C LYS A 43 -24.29 18.38 -2.46
N LEU A 44 -23.24 17.64 -2.10
CA LEU A 44 -23.08 16.22 -2.38
C LEU A 44 -23.01 15.39 -1.08
N TYR A 45 -23.44 14.15 -1.16
CA TYR A 45 -23.06 13.10 -0.21
C TYR A 45 -21.97 12.26 -0.88
N TYR A 46 -20.79 12.22 -0.26
CA TYR A 46 -19.69 11.38 -0.69
C TYR A 46 -19.78 10.06 0.07
N ILE A 47 -20.25 9.02 -0.61
CA ILE A 47 -20.32 7.64 -0.08
C ILE A 47 -18.90 7.10 0.00
N LEU A 48 -18.54 6.46 1.11
CA LEU A 48 -17.17 6.10 1.43
C LEU A 48 -16.95 4.59 1.40
N GLY A 49 -15.73 4.20 1.01
CA GLY A 49 -15.23 2.85 1.21
C GLY A 49 -15.94 1.78 0.39
N TYR A 50 -16.13 0.59 0.96
CA TYR A 50 -16.74 -0.54 0.26
C TYR A 50 -18.13 -0.24 -0.28
N SER A 51 -18.92 0.61 0.40
CA SER A 51 -20.22 1.03 -0.11
C SER A 51 -20.12 1.83 -1.42
N ALA A 52 -19.00 2.50 -1.68
CA ALA A 52 -18.82 3.25 -2.93
C ALA A 52 -18.85 2.35 -4.16
N GLU A 53 -18.32 1.12 -4.09
CA GLU A 53 -18.34 0.17 -5.21
C GLU A 53 -19.76 -0.26 -5.57
N SER A 54 -20.60 -0.57 -4.57
CA SER A 54 -21.99 -0.95 -4.80
C SER A 54 -22.76 0.16 -5.52
N PHE A 55 -22.55 1.41 -5.11
CA PHE A 55 -23.19 2.56 -5.74
C PHE A 55 -22.64 2.81 -7.15
N ALA A 56 -21.32 2.78 -7.35
CA ALA A 56 -20.72 2.92 -8.67
C ALA A 56 -21.32 1.91 -9.67
N ASN A 57 -21.48 0.64 -9.26
CA ASN A 57 -22.12 -0.39 -10.07
C ASN A 57 -23.61 -0.07 -10.36
N MET A 58 -24.37 0.41 -9.38
CA MET A 58 -25.78 0.79 -9.58
C MET A 58 -25.95 1.93 -10.60
N PHE A 59 -25.00 2.86 -10.65
CA PHE A 59 -25.02 3.99 -11.58
C PHE A 59 -24.26 3.72 -12.88
N ASN A 60 -23.71 2.51 -13.07
CA ASN A 60 -22.84 2.15 -14.19
C ASN A 60 -21.67 3.14 -14.38
N GLU A 61 -21.10 3.57 -13.26
CA GLU A 61 -19.97 4.49 -13.17
C GLU A 61 -18.78 3.83 -12.43
N ASN A 62 -17.63 4.51 -12.40
CA ASN A 62 -16.46 4.06 -11.65
C ASN A 62 -16.34 4.79 -10.31
N THR A 63 -15.85 4.09 -9.28
CA THR A 63 -15.46 4.74 -8.03
C THR A 63 -14.30 5.70 -8.22
N ARG A 64 -14.26 6.78 -7.44
CA ARG A 64 -13.13 7.70 -7.34
C ARG A 64 -12.28 7.35 -6.12
N ARG A 65 -11.03 7.84 -6.06
CA ARG A 65 -10.07 7.50 -4.98
C ARG A 65 -9.42 8.78 -4.44
N PRO A 66 -9.45 9.04 -3.11
CA PRO A 66 -8.73 10.18 -2.55
C PRO A 66 -7.20 9.98 -2.58
N MET A 67 -6.72 8.73 -2.67
CA MET A 67 -5.30 8.40 -2.84
C MET A 67 -5.07 7.66 -4.17
N GLU A 68 -4.18 8.17 -5.02
CA GLU A 68 -3.81 7.61 -6.33
C GLU A 68 -2.28 7.63 -6.47
N LYS A 69 -1.68 6.59 -7.09
CA LYS A 69 -0.21 6.46 -7.22
C LYS A 69 0.53 6.61 -5.87
N GLY A 70 -0.07 6.09 -4.79
CA GLY A 70 0.47 6.12 -3.44
C GLY A 70 0.47 7.50 -2.74
N LEU A 71 -0.16 8.51 -3.34
CA LEU A 71 -0.17 9.88 -2.85
C LEU A 71 -1.60 10.44 -2.87
N LEU A 72 -1.83 11.60 -2.24
CA LEU A 72 -3.12 12.31 -2.37
C LEU A 72 -3.39 12.61 -3.84
N SER A 73 -4.58 12.27 -4.33
CA SER A 73 -4.94 12.52 -5.73
C SER A 73 -5.09 14.02 -5.97
N SER A 74 -4.34 14.56 -6.93
CA SER A 74 -4.45 15.96 -7.37
C SER A 74 -5.72 16.23 -8.18
N ARG A 75 -6.50 15.20 -8.52
CA ARG A 75 -7.78 15.31 -9.23
C ARG A 75 -8.95 15.52 -8.27
N GLU A 76 -8.69 15.45 -6.98
CA GLU A 76 -9.71 15.42 -5.94
C GLU A 76 -9.59 16.62 -5.01
N ASP A 77 -10.32 17.69 -5.33
CA ASP A 77 -10.37 18.92 -4.52
C ASP A 77 -10.74 18.62 -3.05
N ASP A 78 -11.67 17.68 -2.85
CA ASP A 78 -12.14 17.24 -1.54
C ASP A 78 -11.36 16.03 -0.99
N GLY A 79 -10.27 15.62 -1.65
CA GLY A 79 -9.52 14.39 -1.36
C GLY A 79 -9.04 14.28 0.09
N ILE A 80 -8.57 15.39 0.68
CA ILE A 80 -8.16 15.45 2.10
C ILE A 80 -9.34 15.17 3.04
N THR A 81 -10.48 15.83 2.81
CA THR A 81 -11.68 15.63 3.62
C THR A 81 -12.16 14.18 3.51
N ILE A 82 -12.14 13.62 2.30
CA ILE A 82 -12.60 12.25 2.04
C ILE A 82 -11.67 11.23 2.70
N ILE A 83 -10.35 11.37 2.58
CA ILE A 83 -9.42 10.41 3.23
C ILE A 83 -9.52 10.49 4.75
N GLN A 84 -9.67 11.68 5.33
CA GLN A 84 -9.90 11.84 6.77
C GLN A 84 -11.21 11.17 7.20
N ALA A 85 -12.28 11.32 6.41
CA ALA A 85 -13.56 10.67 6.68
C ALA A 85 -13.43 9.14 6.64
N ILE A 86 -12.73 8.59 5.63
CA ILE A 86 -12.42 7.16 5.53
C ILE A 86 -11.63 6.68 6.75
N ILE A 87 -10.58 7.40 7.16
CA ILE A 87 -9.79 7.06 8.35
C ILE A 87 -10.68 7.07 9.60
N GLY A 88 -11.57 8.05 9.78
CA GLY A 88 -12.50 8.12 10.91
C GLY A 88 -13.51 6.95 10.97
N THR A 89 -13.73 6.24 9.85
CA THR A 89 -14.56 5.03 9.88
C THR A 89 -13.88 3.89 10.65
N ILE A 90 -12.53 3.81 10.59
CA ILE A 90 -11.72 2.73 11.17
C ILE A 90 -10.98 3.13 12.45
N VAL A 91 -10.52 4.39 12.56
CA VAL A 91 -9.85 4.93 13.73
C VAL A 91 -10.88 5.61 14.63
N LYS A 92 -11.11 5.05 15.82
CA LYS A 92 -11.93 5.66 16.86
C LYS A 92 -11.06 6.56 17.74
N ARG A 93 -11.67 7.40 18.58
CA ARG A 93 -10.90 8.16 19.58
C ARG A 93 -10.17 7.19 20.51
N PRO A 94 -8.96 7.54 20.99
CA PRO A 94 -8.24 6.70 21.92
C PRO A 94 -8.99 6.58 23.25
N LYS A 95 -8.71 5.52 24.02
CA LYS A 95 -9.32 5.37 25.35
C LYS A 95 -8.71 6.38 26.32
N ASN A 96 -7.40 6.59 26.21
CA ASN A 96 -6.62 7.57 26.95
C ASN A 96 -6.05 8.62 25.99
N PHE A 97 -6.18 9.90 26.35
CA PHE A 97 -5.56 10.97 25.59
C PHE A 97 -4.03 10.76 25.52
N GLY A 98 -3.47 10.91 24.32
CA GLY A 98 -2.04 10.74 24.08
C GLY A 98 -1.59 9.32 23.76
N GLU A 99 -2.50 8.32 23.65
CA GLU A 99 -2.16 7.00 23.12
C GLU A 99 -1.39 7.11 21.79
N TYR A 100 -0.39 6.26 21.58
CA TYR A 100 0.36 6.27 20.33
C TYR A 100 -0.45 5.65 19.20
N ILE A 101 -0.41 6.29 18.03
CA ILE A 101 -0.88 5.71 16.78
C ILE A 101 0.22 5.84 15.74
N CYS A 102 0.56 4.74 15.09
CA CYS A 102 1.53 4.73 14.01
C CYS A 102 0.82 4.58 12.65
N PHE A 103 1.22 5.41 11.70
CA PHE A 103 0.78 5.31 10.31
C PHE A 103 1.99 5.25 9.36
N SER A 104 1.85 4.56 8.24
CA SER A 104 2.93 4.45 7.27
C SER A 104 2.94 5.63 6.29
N ILE A 105 4.13 6.03 5.88
CA ILE A 105 4.38 6.96 4.77
C ILE A 105 5.20 6.25 3.67
N PRO A 106 4.97 6.55 2.39
CA PRO A 106 5.72 5.93 1.31
C PRO A 106 7.18 6.40 1.31
N GLY A 107 8.06 5.60 0.69
CA GLY A 107 9.41 6.04 0.33
C GLY A 107 9.36 7.10 -0.77
N ILE A 108 10.42 7.90 -0.89
CA ILE A 108 10.51 8.93 -1.92
C ILE A 108 10.52 8.27 -3.31
N PRO A 109 9.60 8.64 -4.23
CA PRO A 109 9.62 8.09 -5.58
C PRO A 109 10.90 8.45 -6.31
N VAL A 110 11.56 7.44 -6.90
CA VAL A 110 12.80 7.65 -7.68
C VAL A 110 12.63 8.63 -8.85
N ASP A 111 11.43 8.66 -9.45
CA ASP A 111 11.13 9.51 -10.61
C ASP A 111 10.51 10.86 -10.24
N ASN A 112 10.02 11.04 -9.00
CA ASN A 112 9.31 12.26 -8.58
C ASN A 112 9.45 12.53 -7.08
N PRO A 113 10.56 13.16 -6.64
CA PRO A 113 10.88 13.31 -5.22
C PRO A 113 10.08 14.40 -4.48
N ALA A 114 9.31 15.24 -5.17
CA ALA A 114 8.78 16.49 -4.61
C ALA A 114 7.50 16.37 -3.74
N PHE A 115 6.85 15.20 -3.63
CA PHE A 115 5.42 15.13 -3.25
C PHE A 115 5.09 14.59 -1.83
N VAL A 116 6.05 14.04 -1.07
CA VAL A 116 5.72 13.24 0.13
C VAL A 116 5.43 14.07 1.40
N ALA A 117 6.11 15.21 1.61
CA ALA A 117 6.11 15.91 2.90
C ALA A 117 4.74 16.49 3.34
N GLY A 118 3.89 16.91 2.40
CA GLY A 118 2.60 17.51 2.71
C GLY A 118 1.60 16.52 3.33
N TYR A 119 1.61 15.27 2.87
CA TYR A 119 0.67 14.23 3.31
C TYR A 119 0.86 13.85 4.78
N GLU A 120 2.11 13.65 5.20
CA GLU A 120 2.43 13.25 6.56
C GLU A 120 1.89 14.24 7.61
N SER A 121 2.06 15.52 7.35
CA SER A 121 1.63 16.59 8.26
C SER A 121 0.12 16.63 8.42
N ILE A 122 -0.63 16.48 7.31
CA ILE A 122 -2.10 16.45 7.32
C ILE A 122 -2.62 15.28 8.16
N ILE A 123 -2.03 14.09 8.02
CA ILE A 123 -2.44 12.91 8.78
C ILE A 123 -2.08 13.05 10.26
N LYS A 124 -0.89 13.56 10.60
CA LYS A 124 -0.50 13.86 11.98
C LYS A 124 -1.49 14.83 12.64
N MET A 125 -1.80 15.94 11.98
CA MET A 125 -2.76 16.92 12.51
C MET A 125 -4.14 16.30 12.74
N TYR A 126 -4.65 15.49 11.80
CA TYR A 126 -5.94 14.84 11.94
C TYR A 126 -5.98 13.85 13.11
N LEU A 127 -4.99 12.95 13.19
CA LEU A 127 -4.91 11.94 14.26
C LEU A 127 -4.66 12.59 15.64
N GLY A 128 -3.84 13.64 15.71
CA GLY A 128 -3.66 14.45 16.90
C GLY A 128 -4.96 15.13 17.34
N GLY A 129 -5.75 15.64 16.39
CA GLY A 129 -7.09 16.19 16.65
C GLY A 129 -8.09 15.16 17.19
N LEU A 130 -7.87 13.87 16.96
CA LEU A 130 -8.66 12.79 17.58
C LEU A 130 -8.22 12.47 19.02
N GLY A 131 -7.07 12.99 19.47
CA GLY A 131 -6.49 12.80 20.80
C GLY A 131 -5.34 11.80 20.87
N TYR A 132 -4.81 11.33 19.73
CA TYR A 132 -3.64 10.44 19.70
C TYR A 132 -2.33 11.24 19.73
N THR A 133 -1.22 10.54 20.04
CA THR A 133 0.15 10.95 19.72
C THR A 133 0.58 10.26 18.42
N PRO A 134 0.49 10.92 17.25
CA PRO A 134 0.76 10.27 15.97
C PRO A 134 2.25 10.20 15.66
N ILE A 135 2.70 9.02 15.26
CA ILE A 135 4.05 8.77 14.74
C ILE A 135 3.96 8.19 13.31
N SER A 136 4.94 8.50 12.48
CA SER A 136 5.05 7.99 11.12
C SER A 136 6.14 6.93 11.03
N ILE A 137 5.97 5.95 10.15
CA ILE A 137 6.99 4.95 9.80
C ILE A 137 7.08 4.82 8.28
N ASN A 138 8.27 4.57 7.72
CA ASN A 138 8.36 4.21 6.31
C ASN A 138 7.60 2.90 6.04
N GLU A 139 6.82 2.85 4.96
CA GLU A 139 5.95 1.71 4.65
C GLU A 139 6.71 0.38 4.53
N ALA A 140 7.87 0.40 3.87
CA ALA A 140 8.70 -0.78 3.71
C ALA A 140 9.50 -1.12 4.97
N LEU A 141 9.83 -0.13 5.81
CA LEU A 141 10.37 -0.38 7.14
C LEU A 141 9.33 -1.09 8.02
N ALA A 142 8.04 -0.78 7.90
CA ALA A 142 7.00 -1.53 8.61
C ALA A 142 6.99 -3.02 8.22
N ILE A 143 7.29 -3.37 6.97
CA ILE A 143 7.47 -4.77 6.55
C ILE A 143 8.64 -5.43 7.31
N VAL A 144 9.78 -4.73 7.42
CA VAL A 144 10.94 -5.20 8.19
C VAL A 144 10.57 -5.43 9.66
N MET A 145 9.89 -4.48 10.30
CA MET A 145 9.48 -4.59 11.70
C MET A 145 8.57 -5.80 11.95
N GLU A 146 7.75 -6.17 10.97
CA GLU A 146 6.86 -7.31 11.11
C GLU A 146 7.55 -8.65 10.82
N GLU A 147 8.29 -8.75 9.72
CA GLU A 147 8.68 -10.03 9.13
C GLU A 147 10.14 -10.43 9.41
N LEU A 148 11.02 -9.49 9.80
CA LEU A 148 12.46 -9.72 9.99
C LEU A 148 12.91 -9.72 11.47
N VAL A 149 12.00 -10.04 12.40
CA VAL A 149 12.32 -10.13 13.83
C VAL A 149 13.46 -11.14 14.10
N ASN A 150 13.42 -12.29 13.43
CA ASN A 150 14.43 -13.35 13.59
C ASN A 150 15.75 -13.05 12.87
N ASP A 151 15.76 -12.04 12.00
CA ASP A 151 16.92 -11.59 11.23
C ASP A 151 17.49 -10.28 11.82
N ASN A 152 17.20 -10.01 13.11
CA ASN A 152 17.57 -8.78 13.82
C ASN A 152 17.20 -7.50 13.05
N PHE A 153 16.04 -7.51 12.39
CA PHE A 153 15.55 -6.39 11.57
C PHE A 153 16.54 -5.92 10.49
N THR A 154 17.39 -6.85 10.02
CA THR A 154 18.39 -6.60 8.99
C THR A 154 17.99 -7.32 7.71
N GLY A 155 17.79 -6.56 6.64
CA GLY A 155 17.31 -7.08 5.36
C GLY A 155 16.53 -6.05 4.57
N ILE A 156 15.90 -6.49 3.48
CA ILE A 156 15.11 -5.63 2.61
C ILE A 156 13.63 -5.95 2.78
N GLY A 157 12.83 -4.96 3.19
CA GLY A 157 11.38 -5.00 3.13
C GLY A 157 10.89 -4.39 1.81
N ILE A 158 9.92 -5.03 1.15
CA ILE A 158 9.27 -4.52 -0.06
C ILE A 158 7.75 -4.58 0.12
N SER A 159 7.09 -3.42 0.05
CA SER A 159 5.62 -3.32 0.02
C SER A 159 5.16 -3.01 -1.39
N MET A 160 4.43 -3.93 -2.02
CA MET A 160 3.96 -3.84 -3.41
C MET A 160 2.44 -3.63 -3.45
N GLY A 161 2.04 -2.35 -3.43
CA GLY A 161 0.63 -1.94 -3.45
C GLY A 161 0.10 -1.65 -4.85
N GLY A 162 -1.15 -1.19 -4.92
CA GLY A 162 -1.76 -0.78 -6.19
C GLY A 162 -1.02 0.37 -6.87
N GLY A 163 -0.74 1.46 -6.13
CA GLY A 163 -0.18 2.67 -6.71
C GLY A 163 1.34 2.72 -6.85
N MET A 164 2.07 1.94 -6.04
CA MET A 164 3.53 1.98 -5.96
C MET A 164 4.11 0.75 -5.26
N CYS A 165 5.42 0.56 -5.43
CA CYS A 165 6.22 -0.36 -4.64
C CYS A 165 7.22 0.41 -3.78
N ASN A 166 7.16 0.23 -2.47
CA ASN A 166 8.06 0.82 -1.49
C ASN A 166 9.16 -0.17 -1.11
N VAL A 167 10.39 0.31 -0.97
CA VAL A 167 11.57 -0.49 -0.61
C VAL A 167 12.27 0.15 0.59
N CYS A 168 12.69 -0.69 1.53
CA CYS A 168 13.54 -0.30 2.65
C CYS A 168 14.67 -1.34 2.81
N LEU A 169 15.92 -0.92 2.70
CA LEU A 169 17.05 -1.67 3.26
C LEU A 169 17.26 -1.21 4.69
N SER A 170 17.11 -2.14 5.63
CA SER A 170 17.29 -1.91 7.05
C SER A 170 18.50 -2.66 7.58
N TYR A 171 19.23 -2.04 8.50
CA TYR A 171 20.28 -2.68 9.28
C TYR A 171 20.01 -2.45 10.76
N LEU A 172 19.77 -3.52 11.53
CA LEU A 172 19.41 -3.45 12.95
C LEU A 172 18.27 -2.46 13.22
N SER A 173 17.19 -2.55 12.44
CA SER A 173 16.02 -1.65 12.45
C SER A 173 16.24 -0.21 11.97
N VAL A 174 17.48 0.18 11.64
CA VAL A 174 17.80 1.49 11.09
C VAL A 174 17.56 1.47 9.57
N PRO A 175 16.67 2.31 9.02
CA PRO A 175 16.45 2.40 7.58
C PRO A 175 17.66 3.07 6.90
N VAL A 176 18.52 2.27 6.27
CA VAL A 176 19.72 2.74 5.55
C VAL A 176 19.34 3.35 4.21
N ILE A 177 18.42 2.71 3.50
CA ILE A 177 17.90 3.17 2.21
C ILE A 177 16.38 3.05 2.25
N THR A 178 15.69 4.10 1.81
CA THR A 178 14.26 4.04 1.53
C THR A 178 13.95 4.73 0.21
N PHE A 179 13.15 4.10 -0.63
CA PHE A 179 12.66 4.69 -1.87
C PHE A 179 11.36 4.02 -2.32
N SER A 180 10.74 4.54 -3.36
CA SER A 180 9.63 3.88 -4.04
C SER A 180 9.72 3.99 -5.56
N ILE A 181 9.03 3.11 -6.26
CA ILE A 181 8.73 3.24 -7.69
C ILE A 181 7.23 3.44 -7.87
N GLN A 182 6.82 4.32 -8.78
CA GLN A 182 5.40 4.56 -9.09
C GLN A 182 4.86 3.51 -10.08
N LYS A 183 5.17 2.24 -9.83
CA LYS A 183 4.59 1.08 -10.51
C LYS A 183 4.07 0.11 -9.45
N GLY A 184 2.91 -0.49 -9.72
CA GLY A 184 2.22 -1.43 -8.83
C GLY A 184 1.05 -2.06 -9.56
N GLY A 185 0.06 -2.55 -8.82
CA GLY A 185 -1.14 -3.17 -9.39
C GLY A 185 -1.91 -2.28 -10.38
N ASP A 186 -2.02 -0.97 -10.10
CA ASP A 186 -2.72 0.01 -10.95
C ASP A 186 -1.98 0.25 -12.26
N TYR A 187 -0.64 0.22 -12.22
CA TYR A 187 0.20 0.30 -13.43
C TYR A 187 -0.07 -0.88 -14.36
N ILE A 188 -0.10 -2.09 -13.82
CA ILE A 188 -0.37 -3.31 -14.59
C ILE A 188 -1.75 -3.23 -15.23
N ASP A 189 -2.79 -2.88 -14.47
CA ASP A 189 -4.16 -2.79 -14.98
C ASP A 189 -4.27 -1.77 -16.13
N ALA A 190 -3.68 -0.58 -15.96
CA ALA A 190 -3.70 0.47 -16.97
C ALA A 190 -2.97 0.07 -18.25
N MET A 191 -1.82 -0.59 -18.12
CA MET A 191 -1.00 -0.98 -19.26
C MET A 191 -1.63 -2.13 -20.06
N VAL A 192 -2.18 -3.13 -19.38
CA VAL A 192 -2.95 -4.20 -20.04
C VAL A 192 -4.19 -3.61 -20.71
N SER A 193 -4.91 -2.70 -20.04
CA SER A 193 -6.12 -2.05 -20.57
C SER A 193 -5.84 -1.35 -21.89
N ARG A 194 -4.74 -0.58 -21.94
CA ARG A 194 -4.31 0.10 -23.15
C ARG A 194 -3.91 -0.87 -24.27
N ASP A 195 -3.29 -1.99 -23.94
CA ASP A 195 -2.76 -2.95 -24.92
C ASP A 195 -3.86 -3.81 -25.55
N ILE A 196 -4.88 -4.20 -24.78
CA ILE A 196 -5.93 -5.12 -25.24
C ILE A 196 -7.28 -4.45 -25.50
N GLY A 197 -7.48 -3.20 -25.05
CA GLY A 197 -8.71 -2.43 -25.26
C GLY A 197 -9.86 -2.77 -24.30
N GLU A 198 -9.57 -3.42 -23.17
CA GLU A 198 -10.56 -3.81 -22.15
C GLU A 198 -10.55 -2.84 -20.96
N PRO A 199 -11.67 -2.63 -20.26
CA PRO A 199 -11.70 -1.78 -19.07
C PRO A 199 -10.75 -2.27 -17.97
N ALA A 200 -10.02 -1.34 -17.34
CA ALA A 200 -9.09 -1.65 -16.25
C ALA A 200 -9.76 -2.39 -15.07
N THR A 201 -11.05 -2.13 -14.81
CA THR A 201 -11.84 -2.84 -13.79
C THR A 201 -11.97 -4.33 -14.07
N LYS A 202 -12.23 -4.71 -15.34
CA LYS A 202 -12.30 -6.11 -15.77
C LYS A 202 -10.94 -6.79 -15.66
N ILE A 203 -9.86 -6.08 -16.00
CA ILE A 203 -8.49 -6.60 -15.89
C ILE A 203 -8.11 -6.83 -14.42
N LYS A 204 -8.44 -5.88 -13.55
CA LYS A 204 -8.21 -5.99 -12.10
C LYS A 204 -8.85 -7.26 -11.54
N VAL A 205 -10.11 -7.55 -11.89
CA VAL A 205 -10.81 -8.78 -11.47
C VAL A 205 -10.03 -10.02 -11.91
N THR A 206 -9.69 -10.14 -13.19
CA THR A 206 -8.89 -11.28 -13.69
C THR A 206 -7.54 -11.41 -12.98
N LYS A 207 -6.85 -10.29 -12.75
CA LYS A 207 -5.55 -10.23 -12.07
C LYS A 207 -5.64 -10.72 -10.63
N GLU A 208 -6.66 -10.29 -9.89
CA GLU A 208 -6.80 -10.57 -8.46
C GLU A 208 -7.39 -11.97 -8.19
N GLU A 209 -8.20 -12.52 -9.11
CA GLU A 209 -8.91 -13.79 -8.89
C GLU A 209 -8.26 -15.00 -9.57
N ALA A 210 -7.62 -14.83 -10.73
CA ALA A 210 -7.28 -15.96 -11.61
C ALA A 210 -5.79 -16.02 -12.03
N LEU A 211 -5.01 -14.97 -11.80
CA LEU A 211 -3.66 -14.89 -12.33
C LEU A 211 -2.69 -15.84 -11.62
N ASP A 212 -2.06 -16.71 -12.41
CA ASP A 212 -0.94 -17.55 -12.01
C ASP A 212 0.24 -17.28 -12.95
N LEU A 213 1.33 -16.73 -12.42
CA LEU A 213 2.57 -16.41 -13.13
C LEU A 213 3.49 -17.62 -13.31
N SER A 214 3.16 -18.77 -12.70
CA SER A 214 3.93 -20.01 -12.81
C SER A 214 3.54 -20.88 -14.00
N VAL A 215 2.46 -20.55 -14.70
CA VAL A 215 1.93 -21.32 -15.83
C VAL A 215 1.93 -20.50 -17.11
N LEU A 216 1.83 -21.18 -18.27
CA LEU A 216 1.67 -20.51 -19.55
C LEU A 216 0.31 -19.78 -19.62
N PRO A 217 0.27 -18.55 -20.18
CA PRO A 217 -0.95 -17.79 -20.30
C PRO A 217 -1.91 -18.45 -21.30
N LYS A 218 -3.19 -18.47 -20.98
CA LYS A 218 -4.24 -19.14 -21.78
C LYS A 218 -4.86 -18.25 -22.85
N ASN A 219 -4.75 -16.94 -22.68
CA ASN A 219 -5.43 -15.95 -23.52
C ASN A 219 -4.62 -14.65 -23.57
N ARG A 220 -5.01 -13.73 -24.46
CA ARG A 220 -4.33 -12.44 -24.65
C ARG A 220 -4.25 -11.60 -23.38
N MET A 221 -5.28 -11.63 -22.52
CA MET A 221 -5.30 -10.87 -21.26
C MET A 221 -4.26 -11.40 -20.28
N GLU A 222 -4.21 -12.73 -20.08
CA GLU A 222 -3.19 -13.37 -19.24
C GLU A 222 -1.77 -13.13 -19.79
N THR A 223 -1.58 -13.19 -21.11
CA THR A 223 -0.30 -12.88 -21.75
C THR A 223 0.14 -11.45 -21.42
N ALA A 224 -0.75 -10.47 -21.62
CA ALA A 224 -0.44 -9.07 -21.31
C ALA A 224 -0.17 -8.86 -19.81
N LEU A 225 -0.97 -9.48 -18.92
CA LEU A 225 -0.74 -9.45 -17.48
C LEU A 225 0.66 -9.96 -17.13
N GLN A 226 1.04 -11.14 -17.62
CA GLN A 226 2.37 -11.69 -17.35
C GLN A 226 3.49 -10.77 -17.86
N VAL A 227 3.35 -10.18 -19.06
CA VAL A 227 4.32 -9.22 -19.61
C VAL A 227 4.51 -8.01 -18.68
N TYR A 228 3.42 -7.37 -18.24
CA TYR A 228 3.53 -6.18 -17.38
C TYR A 228 3.92 -6.50 -15.93
N TYR A 229 3.66 -7.72 -15.45
CA TYR A 229 4.25 -8.21 -14.21
C TYR A 229 5.77 -8.36 -14.31
N MET A 230 6.28 -8.92 -15.41
CA MET A 230 7.71 -9.03 -15.64
C MET A 230 8.37 -7.66 -15.80
N ASP A 231 7.73 -6.71 -16.48
CA ASP A 231 8.20 -5.31 -16.55
C ASP A 231 8.30 -4.67 -15.16
N LEU A 232 7.28 -4.83 -14.32
CA LEU A 232 7.28 -4.33 -12.95
C LEU A 232 8.44 -4.93 -12.14
N ILE A 233 8.61 -6.25 -12.17
CA ILE A 233 9.67 -6.94 -11.41
C ILE A 233 11.06 -6.50 -11.88
N ASN A 234 11.30 -6.46 -13.20
CA ASN A 234 12.58 -5.99 -13.76
C ASN A 234 12.87 -4.54 -13.34
N THR A 235 11.86 -3.67 -13.44
CA THR A 235 12.00 -2.26 -13.04
C THR A 235 12.35 -2.14 -11.56
N LEU A 236 11.70 -2.93 -10.71
CA LEU A 236 11.93 -2.89 -9.26
C LEU A 236 13.34 -3.40 -8.92
N VAL A 237 13.73 -4.57 -9.41
CA VAL A 237 15.05 -5.16 -9.13
C VAL A 237 16.18 -4.24 -9.62
N GLU A 238 16.04 -3.66 -10.82
CA GLU A 238 17.04 -2.73 -11.34
C GLU A 238 17.14 -1.45 -10.50
N ASN A 239 16.02 -0.92 -10.01
CA ASN A 239 16.06 0.24 -9.11
C ASN A 239 16.67 -0.11 -7.75
N ILE A 240 16.41 -1.30 -7.19
CA ILE A 240 17.07 -1.75 -5.96
C ILE A 240 18.58 -1.81 -6.19
N ARG A 241 19.03 -2.48 -7.26
CA ARG A 241 20.44 -2.58 -7.63
C ARG A 241 21.08 -1.20 -7.75
N ARG A 242 20.50 -0.32 -8.57
CA ARG A 242 20.99 1.03 -8.84
C ARG A 242 21.10 1.87 -7.57
N VAL A 243 20.05 1.91 -6.75
CA VAL A 243 20.01 2.74 -5.53
C VAL A 243 21.02 2.25 -4.49
N ILE A 244 21.17 0.93 -4.32
CA ILE A 244 22.17 0.37 -3.41
C ILE A 244 23.59 0.66 -3.96
N SER A 245 23.85 0.45 -5.25
CA SER A 245 25.17 0.74 -5.84
C SER A 245 25.57 2.21 -5.78
N SER A 246 24.61 3.15 -5.79
CA SER A 246 24.87 4.58 -5.73
C SER A 246 24.93 5.16 -4.30
N SER A 247 24.77 4.33 -3.26
CA SER A 247 24.71 4.80 -1.88
C SER A 247 26.07 4.67 -1.19
N ASP A 248 26.64 5.80 -0.78
CA ASP A 248 27.92 5.85 -0.06
C ASP A 248 27.81 5.41 1.42
N ASN A 249 26.58 5.29 1.95
CA ASN A 249 26.30 5.13 3.38
C ASN A 249 25.87 3.71 3.78
N ILE A 250 26.11 2.71 2.93
CA ILE A 250 25.74 1.33 3.26
C ILE A 250 26.73 0.77 4.30
N PRO A 251 26.25 0.32 5.48
CA PRO A 251 27.09 -0.37 6.45
C PRO A 251 27.76 -1.58 5.81
N LYS A 252 28.93 -1.99 6.30
CA LYS A 252 29.52 -3.27 5.88
C LYS A 252 28.64 -4.43 6.34
N ILE A 253 27.80 -4.92 5.43
CA ILE A 253 26.97 -6.10 5.64
C ILE A 253 27.83 -7.32 5.35
N ALA A 254 28.33 -7.97 6.41
CA ALA A 254 29.27 -9.09 6.30
C ALA A 254 28.60 -10.43 5.97
N ALA A 255 27.29 -10.55 6.18
CA ALA A 255 26.52 -11.78 5.96
C ALA A 255 25.38 -11.53 4.96
N PRO A 256 25.02 -12.53 4.13
CA PRO A 256 23.88 -12.41 3.22
C PRO A 256 22.58 -12.08 3.95
N ILE A 257 21.77 -11.16 3.41
CA ILE A 257 20.55 -10.66 4.05
C ILE A 257 19.28 -11.07 3.30
N PRO A 258 18.13 -11.27 3.97
CA PRO A 258 16.89 -11.67 3.32
C PRO A 258 16.16 -10.50 2.66
N ILE A 259 15.33 -10.81 1.66
CA ILE A 259 14.32 -9.90 1.10
C ILE A 259 12.93 -10.45 1.44
N VAL A 260 12.03 -9.57 1.90
CA VAL A 260 10.63 -9.91 2.17
C VAL A 260 9.70 -9.12 1.24
N LEU A 261 8.88 -9.86 0.49
CA LEU A 261 7.86 -9.32 -0.41
C LEU A 261 6.49 -9.28 0.29
N SER A 262 5.82 -8.15 0.23
CA SER A 262 4.49 -7.93 0.80
C SER A 262 3.60 -7.13 -0.16
N GLY A 263 2.30 -7.02 0.15
CA GLY A 263 1.33 -6.26 -0.62
C GLY A 263 0.61 -7.08 -1.69
N GLY A 264 -0.57 -6.59 -2.09
CA GLY A 264 -1.49 -7.29 -3.00
C GLY A 264 -0.88 -7.57 -4.39
N THR A 265 0.01 -6.71 -4.86
CA THR A 265 0.65 -6.92 -6.17
C THR A 265 1.59 -8.12 -6.17
N ALA A 266 2.18 -8.48 -5.03
CA ALA A 266 3.07 -9.64 -4.91
C ALA A 266 2.33 -10.97 -4.68
N MET A 267 1.00 -10.96 -4.54
CA MET A 267 0.20 -12.14 -4.19
C MET A 267 -0.04 -13.18 -5.30
N PRO A 268 -0.05 -12.84 -6.61
CA PRO A 268 -0.27 -13.86 -7.64
C PRO A 268 0.71 -15.02 -7.50
N LYS A 269 0.23 -16.25 -7.69
CA LYS A 269 1.06 -17.45 -7.62
C LYS A 269 2.21 -17.35 -8.63
N GLY A 270 3.40 -17.78 -8.23
CA GLY A 270 4.62 -17.67 -9.03
C GLY A 270 5.32 -16.31 -8.98
N PHE A 271 4.74 -15.27 -8.37
CA PHE A 271 5.37 -13.94 -8.27
C PHE A 271 6.74 -13.99 -7.60
N LYS A 272 6.83 -14.62 -6.42
CA LYS A 272 8.08 -14.77 -5.66
C LYS A 272 9.18 -15.42 -6.49
N ASP A 273 8.83 -16.48 -7.24
CA ASP A 273 9.79 -17.25 -8.02
C ASP A 273 10.28 -16.44 -9.23
N LYS A 274 9.40 -15.68 -9.89
CA LYS A 274 9.80 -14.74 -10.96
C LYS A 274 10.67 -13.59 -10.45
N PHE A 275 10.37 -13.09 -9.25
CA PHE A 275 11.20 -12.10 -8.59
C PHE A 275 12.60 -12.64 -8.27
N ASP A 276 12.68 -13.82 -7.64
CA ASP A 276 13.94 -14.48 -7.30
C ASP A 276 14.78 -14.81 -8.55
N GLU A 277 14.14 -15.26 -9.64
CA GLU A 277 14.81 -15.51 -10.92
C GLU A 277 15.48 -14.25 -11.49
N ILE A 278 14.77 -13.12 -11.53
CA ILE A 278 15.31 -11.84 -12.01
C ILE A 278 16.39 -11.34 -11.05
N LEU A 279 16.19 -11.46 -9.74
CA LEU A 279 17.14 -11.04 -8.72
C LEU A 279 18.47 -11.79 -8.84
N ARG A 280 18.45 -13.13 -8.99
CA ARG A 280 19.66 -13.95 -9.13
C ARG A 280 20.46 -13.65 -10.39
N ARG A 281 19.78 -13.21 -11.46
CA ARG A 281 20.42 -12.77 -12.71
C ARG A 281 20.96 -11.35 -12.60
N SER A 282 20.57 -10.61 -11.56
CA SER A 282 21.03 -9.26 -11.29
C SER A 282 22.29 -9.32 -10.44
N ASN A 283 23.36 -8.65 -10.89
CA ASN A 283 24.58 -8.50 -10.09
C ASN A 283 24.34 -7.51 -8.94
N MET A 284 23.70 -7.99 -7.87
CA MET A 284 23.39 -7.18 -6.69
C MET A 284 24.69 -6.78 -5.97
N PRO A 285 24.81 -5.52 -5.49
CA PRO A 285 25.98 -5.05 -4.76
C PRO A 285 26.08 -5.59 -3.31
N ILE A 286 25.12 -6.42 -2.90
CA ILE A 286 25.05 -7.07 -1.59
C ILE A 286 24.59 -8.50 -1.77
N ASP A 287 25.06 -9.40 -0.91
CA ASP A 287 24.64 -10.80 -0.93
C ASP A 287 23.24 -10.96 -0.35
N ILE A 288 22.38 -11.67 -1.08
CA ILE A 288 21.01 -11.98 -0.67
C ILE A 288 20.93 -13.44 -0.24
N SER A 289 20.48 -13.71 0.98
CA SER A 289 20.33 -15.08 1.49
C SER A 289 19.13 -15.78 0.86
N GLU A 290 17.98 -15.09 0.81
CA GLU A 290 16.74 -15.63 0.28
C GLU A 290 15.70 -14.54 -0.01
N VAL A 291 14.66 -14.92 -0.76
CA VAL A 291 13.46 -14.12 -0.99
C VAL A 291 12.26 -14.84 -0.35
N ARG A 292 11.59 -14.16 0.59
CA ARG A 292 10.42 -14.67 1.31
C ARG A 292 9.16 -13.87 0.95
N MET A 293 8.01 -14.53 1.03
CA MET A 293 6.73 -13.83 1.09
C MET A 293 6.39 -13.52 2.55
N ALA A 294 5.86 -12.33 2.82
CA ALA A 294 5.28 -11.99 4.10
C ALA A 294 4.16 -12.98 4.47
N LYS A 295 3.99 -13.27 5.77
CA LYS A 295 2.99 -14.26 6.22
C LYS A 295 1.55 -13.81 5.95
N ASP A 296 1.32 -12.50 5.96
CA ASP A 296 0.00 -11.90 5.70
C ASP A 296 0.16 -10.62 4.86
N PRO A 297 0.44 -10.75 3.54
CA PRO A 297 0.91 -9.65 2.70
C PRO A 297 -0.02 -8.42 2.65
N LEU A 298 -1.33 -8.61 2.88
CA LEU A 298 -2.31 -7.52 2.86
C LEU A 298 -2.37 -6.73 4.18
N ASN A 299 -1.73 -7.22 5.24
CA ASN A 299 -1.81 -6.65 6.58
C ASN A 299 -0.45 -6.35 7.21
N THR A 300 0.64 -6.92 6.67
CA THR A 300 1.98 -6.79 7.24
C THR A 300 2.39 -5.34 7.52
N THR A 301 2.12 -4.39 6.63
CA THR A 301 2.38 -2.96 6.88
C THR A 301 1.67 -2.44 8.13
N ALA A 302 0.38 -2.78 8.31
CA ALA A 302 -0.39 -2.34 9.46
C ALA A 302 0.10 -2.99 10.76
N LYS A 303 0.52 -4.27 10.71
CA LYS A 303 1.09 -4.99 11.85
C LYS A 303 2.45 -4.41 12.25
N GLY A 304 3.31 -4.11 11.28
CA GLY A 304 4.60 -3.45 11.49
C GLY A 304 4.46 -2.06 12.10
N ALA A 305 3.49 -1.27 11.63
CA ALA A 305 3.17 0.02 12.24
C ALA A 305 2.68 -0.14 13.70
N LEU A 306 1.85 -1.14 14.00
CA LEU A 306 1.43 -1.43 15.37
C LEU A 306 2.64 -1.78 16.27
N LYS A 307 3.56 -2.62 15.80
CA LYS A 307 4.81 -2.93 16.54
C LYS A 307 5.62 -1.68 16.85
N MET A 308 5.73 -0.76 15.88
CA MET A 308 6.41 0.51 16.09
C MET A 308 5.72 1.34 17.17
N ALA A 309 4.39 1.47 17.12
CA ALA A 309 3.64 2.19 18.16
C ALA A 309 3.85 1.60 19.56
N MET A 310 3.84 0.27 19.68
CA MET A 310 4.07 -0.43 20.95
C MET A 310 5.51 -0.28 21.46
N THR A 311 6.50 -0.15 20.57
CA THR A 311 7.92 0.02 20.95
C THR A 311 8.21 1.43 21.46
N VAL A 312 7.47 2.45 21.02
CA VAL A 312 7.61 3.82 21.56
C VAL A 312 6.94 3.97 22.93
N GLU A 313 5.95 3.13 23.22
CA GLU A 313 5.25 3.12 24.50
C GLU A 313 6.06 2.46 25.63
N SER A 314 6.95 1.51 25.30
CA SER A 314 7.79 0.75 26.24
C SER A 314 9.07 1.49 26.65
#